data_AF-A0A5C4WD99-F1
#
_entry.id   AF-A0A5C4WD99-F1
#
_cell.length_a   1.000
_cell.length_b   1.000
_cell.length_c   1.000
_cell.angle_alpha   90.00
_cell.angle_beta   90.00
_cell.angle_gamma   90.00
#
_symmetry.space_group_name_H-M   'P 1'
#
loop_
_entity.id
_entity.type
_entity.pdbx_description
1 polymer ?
#
loop_
_entity_poly.entity_id
_entity_poly.type
_entity_poly.pdbx_seq_one_letter_code
_entity_poly.pdbx_strand_id
1 'polypeptide(L)' 'MDRQLFDATGVGWAQLERLVAEAVLRFDPDQAEAERKAAADRRHFDIDQVDEHGLVQVDALLDAADGYDLDQAVAR' A
#
# COMPACT_ATOMS: atom_id res chain seq x y z
N MET A 1 14.16 34.43 2.30
CA MET A 1 14.62 33.34 3.19
C MET A 1 13.39 32.50 3.49
N ASP A 2 13.30 31.36 2.82
CA ASP A 2 12.17 30.43 2.85
C ASP A 2 11.82 29.92 4.24
N ARG A 3 10.53 29.98 4.58
CA ARG A 3 9.96 29.36 5.80
C ARG A 3 9.71 27.84 5.62
N GLN A 4 10.20 27.25 4.52
CA GLN A 4 9.82 25.91 4.08
C GLN A 4 10.80 24.79 4.47
N LEU A 5 11.99 25.10 4.98
CA LEU A 5 12.77 24.10 5.72
C LEU A 5 12.29 24.06 7.16
N PHE A 6 11.20 23.32 7.40
CA PHE A 6 10.93 22.81 8.73
C PHE A 6 12.07 21.84 9.06
N ASP A 7 12.76 22.09 10.17
CA ASP A 7 13.91 21.32 10.62
C ASP A 7 13.58 19.81 10.67
N ALA A 8 14.10 19.07 9.69
CA ALA A 8 13.78 17.65 9.49
C ALA A 8 14.57 16.74 10.46
N THR A 9 15.41 17.29 11.33
CA THR A 9 16.28 16.49 12.22
C THR A 9 15.56 15.90 13.43
N GLY A 10 14.27 16.21 13.64
CA GLY A 10 13.47 15.72 14.77
C GLY A 10 12.13 15.05 14.40
N VAL A 11 11.89 14.81 13.12
CA VAL A 11 10.59 14.32 12.63
C VAL A 11 10.60 12.80 12.55
N GLY A 12 9.70 12.15 13.29
CA GLY A 12 9.51 10.70 13.19
C GLY A 12 9.00 10.29 11.80
N TRP A 13 9.30 9.06 11.38
CA TRP A 13 8.99 8.56 10.04
C TRP A 13 7.53 8.80 9.61
N ALA A 14 6.56 8.55 10.49
CA ALA A 14 5.15 8.78 10.23
C ALA A 14 4.79 10.27 9.96
N GLN A 15 5.51 11.21 10.57
CA GLN A 15 5.28 12.63 10.34
C GLN A 15 5.92 13.11 9.04
N LEU A 16 7.03 12.48 8.63
CA LEU A 16 7.63 12.65 7.30
C LEU A 16 6.67 12.17 6.21
N GLU A 17 6.11 10.97 6.35
CA GLU A 17 5.13 10.43 5.40
C GLU A 17 3.91 11.34 5.26
N ARG A 18 3.39 11.87 6.38
CA ARG A 18 2.28 12.83 6.36
C ARG A 18 2.63 14.13 5.61
N LEU A 19 3.84 14.66 5.83
CA LEU A 19 4.29 15.87 5.15
C LEU A 19 4.44 15.66 3.64
N VAL A 20 4.95 14.49 3.24
CA VAL A 20 5.05 14.09 1.83
C VAL A 20 3.66 13.98 1.20
N ALA A 21 2.72 13.30 1.85
CA ALA A 21 1.35 13.17 1.35
C ALA A 21 0.64 14.53 1.19
N GLU A 22 0.83 15.45 2.15
CA GLU A 22 0.31 16.82 2.05
C GLU A 22 0.95 17.62 0.91
N ALA A 23 2.25 17.41 0.65
CA ALA A 23 2.95 18.05 -0.46
C ALA A 23 2.45 17.52 -1.81
N VAL A 24 2.30 16.20 -1.95
CA VAL A 24 1.74 15.57 -3.17
C VAL A 24 0.34 16.12 -3.46
N LEU A 25 -0.55 16.16 -2.46
CA LEU A 25 -1.90 16.71 -2.63
C LEU A 25 -1.95 18.18 -3.09
N ARG A 26 -0.96 18.99 -2.71
CA ARG A 26 -0.94 20.43 -3.00
C ARG A 26 -0.22 20.77 -4.31
N PHE A 27 0.84 20.04 -4.64
CA PHE A 27 1.75 20.41 -5.72
C PHE A 27 1.74 19.43 -6.90
N ASP A 28 1.20 18.23 -6.72
CA ASP A 28 1.08 17.21 -7.76
C ASP A 28 -0.31 16.54 -7.69
N PRO A 29 -1.37 17.26 -8.09
CA PRO A 29 -2.74 16.76 -8.02
C PRO A 29 -2.97 15.54 -8.94
N ASP A 30 -2.20 15.42 -10.02
CA ASP A 30 -2.27 14.29 -10.95
C ASP A 30 -1.73 13.01 -10.29
N GLN A 31 -0.60 13.08 -9.58
CA GLN A 31 -0.13 11.98 -8.73
C GLN A 31 -1.11 11.64 -7.62
N ALA A 32 -1.70 12.65 -6.95
CA ALA A 32 -2.70 12.38 -5.91
C ALA A 32 -3.93 11.65 -6.45
N GLU A 33 -4.38 11.96 -7.67
CA GLU A 33 -5.49 11.26 -8.31
C GLU A 33 -5.09 9.84 -8.76
N ALA A 34 -3.86 9.66 -9.26
CA ALA A 34 -3.31 8.35 -9.60
C ALA A 34 -3.17 7.44 -8.38
N GLU A 35 -2.68 7.96 -7.25
CA GLU A 35 -2.60 7.24 -5.98
C GLU A 35 -3.99 6.87 -5.45
N ARG A 36 -4.99 7.75 -5.58
CA ARG A 36 -6.39 7.42 -5.24
C ARG A 36 -6.96 6.32 -6.12
N LYS A 37 -6.68 6.33 -7.42
CA LYS A 37 -7.11 5.28 -8.36
C LYS A 37 -6.41 3.96 -8.05
N ALA A 38 -5.10 3.98 -7.80
CA ALA A 38 -4.32 2.81 -7.41
C ALA A 38 -4.77 2.26 -6.05
N ALA A 39 -5.10 3.11 -5.08
CA ALA A 39 -5.67 2.70 -3.80
C ALA A 39 -7.05 2.04 -3.94
N ALA A 40 -7.84 2.47 -4.92
CA ALA A 40 -9.13 1.87 -5.26
C ALA A 40 -8.99 0.54 -6.05
N ASP A 41 -7.86 0.34 -6.73
CA ASP A 41 -7.56 -0.82 -7.58
C ASP A 41 -6.47 -1.73 -7.00
N ARG A 42 -6.42 -1.86 -5.65
CA ARG A 42 -5.41 -2.71 -4.98
C ARG A 42 -5.73 -4.20 -5.00
N ARG A 43 -6.89 -4.60 -5.51
CA ARG A 43 -7.29 -6.01 -5.55
C ARG A 43 -6.39 -6.75 -6.54
N HIS A 44 -5.61 -7.68 -6.02
CA HIS A 44 -4.72 -8.54 -6.79
C HIS A 44 -4.77 -9.95 -6.20
N PHE A 45 -4.43 -10.93 -7.04
CA PHE A 45 -4.29 -12.32 -6.65
C PHE A 45 -3.21 -12.93 -7.53
N ASP A 46 -2.01 -13.02 -6.98
CA ASP A 46 -0.81 -13.49 -7.66
C ASP A 46 -0.40 -14.85 -7.11
N ILE A 47 -0.05 -15.76 -8.02
CA ILE A 47 0.44 -17.11 -7.71
C ILE A 47 1.83 -17.23 -8.32
N ASP A 48 2.83 -17.43 -7.48
CA ASP A 48 4.22 -17.55 -7.89
C ASP A 48 4.53 -18.90 -8.53
N GLN A 49 5.75 -19.05 -9.05
CA GLN A 49 6.24 -20.34 -9.53
C GLN A 49 6.49 -21.31 -8.36
N VAL A 50 6.49 -22.59 -8.69
CA VAL A 50 6.85 -23.67 -7.75
C VAL A 50 8.33 -23.53 -7.38
N ASP A 51 8.62 -23.53 -6.08
CA ASP A 51 9.98 -23.45 -5.56
C ASP A 51 10.72 -24.82 -5.61
N GLU A 52 11.97 -24.84 -5.14
CA GLU A 52 12.79 -26.06 -5.09
C GLU A 52 12.28 -27.12 -4.10
N HIS A 53 11.34 -26.76 -3.23
CA HIS A 53 10.69 -27.64 -2.27
C HIS A 53 9.30 -28.11 -2.74
N GLY A 54 8.86 -27.68 -3.93
CA GLY A 54 7.54 -28.01 -4.46
C GLY A 54 6.40 -27.16 -3.88
N LEU A 55 6.72 -26.04 -3.23
CA LEU A 55 5.75 -25.11 -2.64
C LEU A 55 5.49 -23.93 -3.57
N VAL A 56 4.33 -23.29 -3.42
CA VAL A 56 3.92 -22.11 -4.19
C VAL A 56 3.50 -21.02 -3.23
N GLN A 57 4.03 -19.81 -3.43
CA GLN A 57 3.59 -18.63 -2.70
C GLN A 57 2.37 -18.01 -3.41
N VAL A 58 1.39 -17.59 -2.61
CA VAL A 58 0.21 -16.85 -3.07
C VAL A 58 0.17 -15.53 -2.30
N ASP A 59 0.08 -14.41 -3.02
CA ASP A 59 -0.11 -13.07 -2.46
C ASP A 59 -1.41 -12.48 -3.03
N ALA A 60 -2.31 -12.05 -2.15
CA ALA A 60 -3.61 -11.57 -2.57
C ALA A 60 -4.20 -10.56 -1.59
N LEU A 61 -4.92 -9.57 -2.15
CA LEU A 61 -5.76 -8.66 -1.39
C LEU A 61 -7.23 -8.92 -1.69
N LEU A 62 -7.93 -9.47 -0.71
CA LEU A 62 -9.35 -9.82 -0.77
C LEU A 62 -10.18 -8.81 0.01
N ASP A 63 -11.47 -8.71 -0.31
CA ASP A 63 -12.40 -8.06 0.59
C ASP A 63 -12.63 -8.94 1.84
N ALA A 64 -13.28 -8.35 2.86
CA ALA A 64 -13.44 -9.03 4.15
C ALA A 64 -14.31 -10.30 4.07
N ALA A 65 -15.28 -10.34 3.13
CA ALA A 65 -16.15 -11.50 2.97
C ALA A 65 -15.38 -12.64 2.28
N ASP A 66 -14.71 -12.32 1.17
CA ASP A 66 -13.89 -13.28 0.42
C ASP A 66 -12.72 -13.82 1.27
N GLY A 67 -12.08 -12.97 2.06
CA GLY A 67 -11.01 -13.39 2.98
C GLY A 67 -11.50 -14.31 4.09
N TYR A 68 -12.71 -14.07 4.61
CA TYR A 68 -13.33 -14.95 5.60
C TYR A 68 -13.72 -16.31 4.98
N ASP A 69 -14.28 -16.31 3.78
CA ASP A 69 -14.63 -17.53 3.06
C ASP A 69 -13.38 -18.38 2.74
N LEU A 70 -12.26 -17.74 2.36
CA LEU A 70 -10.98 -18.42 2.13
C LEU A 70 -10.41 -19.04 3.42
N ASP A 71 -10.41 -18.31 4.53
CA ASP A 71 -9.95 -18.82 5.84
C ASP A 71 -10.72 -20.08 6.25
N GLN A 72 -12.06 -20.05 6.09
CA GLN A 72 -12.92 -21.19 6.38
C GLN A 72 -12.67 -22.37 5.44
N ALA A 73 -12.35 -22.12 4.17
CA ALA A 73 -12.05 -23.16 3.19
C ALA A 73 -10.70 -23.85 3.50
N VAL A 74 -9.69 -23.09 3.93
CA VAL A 74 -8.34 -23.61 4.25
C VAL A 74 -8.31 -24.34 5.60
N ALA A 75 -9.13 -23.91 6.57
CA ALA A 75 -9.18 -24.51 7.90
C ALA A 75 -9.87 -25.90 7.96
N ARG A 76 -10.38 -26.41 6.83
CA ARG A 76 -11.12 -27.68 6.74
C ARG A 76 -10.25 -28.85 6.31
#